data_AF-D9QLR5-F1
#
_entry.id   AF-D9QLR5-F1
#
_cell.length_a   1.000
_cell.length_b   1.000
_cell.length_c   1.000
_cell.angle_alpha   90.00
_cell.angle_beta   90.00
_cell.angle_gamma   90.00
#
_symmetry.space_group_name_H-M   'P 1'
#
loop_
_entity.id
_entity.type
_entity.pdbx_description
1 polymer ?
#
loop_
_entity_poly.entity_id
_entity_poly.type
_entity_poly.pdbx_seq_one_letter_code
_entity_poly.pdbx_strand_id
1 'polypeptide(L)'
;MARRPDREGMILLNVLLVVAMASVTVLIMVAGQDIEIQRSARLRDVAQAGAYARAGELSAVTSLRRDGIVAAGTDNLAEPWAALGQTPVAVPGGRFALTIEDEQARFNLNGMVNADPAAISLFQRIGEAAGVAPETLIRIATVVRVAGPLSDSRLLVAAGVTRDEIALLEPFTTLLPPAALLNVNTVDETLLALVLRDPAAARTLIRQRDRVGYLTPAELAGVGASSTGLGFTSDHFRTVTAVTVGDVDQVVTSRLSRTRGAGRVDVTVVGRRSGV
;
A
#
# COMPACT_ATOMS: atom_id res chain seq x y z
N MET A 1 -31.06 -87.00 -11.85
CA MET A 1 -29.88 -86.09 -11.87
C MET A 1 -30.40 -84.66 -11.92
N ALA A 2 -30.50 -83.98 -10.77
CA ALA A 2 -30.88 -82.57 -10.71
C ALA A 2 -29.61 -81.71 -10.65
N ARG A 3 -29.37 -80.89 -11.68
CA ARG A 3 -28.32 -79.87 -11.66
C ARG A 3 -28.70 -78.82 -10.60
N ARG A 4 -27.82 -78.55 -9.64
CA ARG A 4 -27.97 -77.47 -8.64
C ARG A 4 -27.54 -76.14 -9.28
N PRO A 5 -28.46 -75.21 -9.61
CA PRO A 5 -28.13 -73.94 -10.27
C PRO A 5 -27.73 -72.82 -9.28
N ASP A 6 -27.93 -72.99 -7.97
CA ASP A 6 -27.87 -71.88 -7.01
C ASP A 6 -26.45 -71.42 -6.60
N ARG A 7 -25.43 -72.26 -6.73
CA ARG A 7 -24.06 -71.90 -6.31
C ARG A 7 -23.33 -71.01 -7.31
N GLU A 8 -23.55 -71.21 -8.62
CA GLU A 8 -22.91 -70.39 -9.66
C GLU A 8 -23.46 -68.95 -9.66
N GLY A 9 -24.77 -68.77 -9.43
CA GLY A 9 -25.38 -67.45 -9.28
C GLY A 9 -24.85 -66.67 -8.07
N MET A 10 -24.64 -67.32 -6.92
CA MET A 10 -24.06 -66.68 -5.73
C MET A 10 -22.57 -66.35 -5.89
N ILE A 11 -21.80 -67.19 -6.58
CA ILE A 11 -20.39 -66.90 -6.88
C ILE A 11 -20.30 -65.67 -7.80
N LEU A 12 -21.11 -65.62 -8.85
CA LEU A 12 -21.12 -64.47 -9.76
C LEU A 12 -21.55 -63.18 -9.05
N LEU A 13 -22.57 -63.25 -8.18
CA LEU A 13 -23.02 -62.10 -7.38
C LEU A 13 -21.92 -61.58 -6.45
N ASN A 14 -21.23 -62.48 -5.75
CA ASN A 14 -20.14 -62.10 -4.85
C ASN A 14 -18.97 -61.49 -5.61
N VAL A 15 -18.59 -62.05 -6.77
CA VAL A 15 -17.54 -61.50 -7.63
C VAL A 15 -17.94 -60.12 -8.14
N LEU A 16 -19.17 -59.95 -8.63
CA LEU A 16 -19.67 -58.66 -9.10
C LEU A 16 -19.72 -57.62 -7.98
N LEU A 17 -20.12 -58.02 -6.77
CA LEU A 17 -20.13 -57.13 -5.60
C LEU A 17 -18.71 -56.68 -5.23
N VAL A 18 -17.75 -57.61 -5.18
CA VAL A 18 -16.36 -57.28 -4.87
C VAL A 18 -15.76 -56.36 -5.94
N VAL A 19 -16.01 -56.62 -7.23
CA VAL A 19 -15.54 -55.77 -8.34
C VAL A 19 -16.19 -54.39 -8.29
N ALA A 20 -17.49 -54.31 -8.00
CA ALA A 20 -18.20 -53.04 -7.85
C ALA A 20 -17.66 -52.22 -6.67
N MET A 21 -17.45 -52.85 -5.51
CA MET A 21 -16.86 -52.21 -4.34
C MET A 21 -15.43 -51.74 -4.59
N ALA A 22 -14.61 -52.58 -5.24
CA ALA A 22 -13.24 -52.22 -5.61
C ALA A 22 -13.22 -51.02 -6.57
N SER A 23 -14.13 -51.00 -7.56
CA SER A 23 -14.26 -49.90 -8.52
C SER A 23 -14.66 -48.59 -7.84
N VAL A 24 -15.64 -48.62 -6.92
CA VAL A 24 -16.04 -47.44 -6.13
C VAL A 24 -14.89 -46.94 -5.26
N THR A 25 -14.15 -47.85 -4.62
CA THR A 25 -13.01 -47.49 -3.78
C THR A 25 -11.92 -46.80 -4.59
N VAL A 26 -11.56 -47.35 -5.75
CA VAL A 26 -10.57 -46.73 -6.66
C VAL A 26 -11.03 -45.35 -7.11
N LEU A 27 -12.32 -45.18 -7.46
CA LEU A 27 -12.87 -43.90 -7.86
C LEU A 27 -12.73 -42.83 -6.76
N ILE A 28 -13.02 -43.19 -5.50
CA ILE A 28 -12.85 -42.28 -4.34
C ILE A 28 -11.37 -41.91 -4.14
N MET A 29 -10.45 -42.88 -4.26
CA MET A 29 -9.02 -42.63 -4.13
C MET A 29 -8.49 -41.66 -5.20
N VAL A 30 -8.88 -41.85 -6.46
CA VAL A 30 -8.48 -40.98 -7.57
C VAL A 30 -9.01 -39.56 -7.36
N ALA A 31 -10.29 -39.42 -7.02
CA ALA A 31 -10.88 -38.11 -6.72
C ALA A 31 -10.18 -37.40 -5.55
N GLY A 32 -9.77 -38.14 -4.52
CA GLY A 32 -9.01 -37.59 -3.39
C GLY A 32 -7.59 -37.17 -3.75
N GLN A 33 -6.90 -37.91 -4.63
CA GLN A 33 -5.54 -37.57 -5.09
C GLN A 33 -5.51 -36.25 -5.85
N ASP A 34 -6.48 -36.00 -6.72
CA ASP A 34 -6.56 -34.76 -7.48
C ASP A 34 -6.72 -33.54 -6.55
N ILE A 35 -7.54 -33.66 -5.50
CA ILE A 35 -7.72 -32.61 -4.49
C ILE A 35 -6.41 -32.31 -3.75
N GLU A 36 -5.67 -33.35 -3.33
CA GLU A 36 -4.40 -33.15 -2.62
C GLU A 36 -3.31 -32.56 -3.54
N ILE A 37 -3.29 -32.93 -4.83
CA ILE A 37 -2.39 -32.33 -5.82
C ILE A 37 -2.69 -30.84 -5.99
N GLN A 38 -3.96 -30.48 -6.15
CA GLN A 38 -4.37 -29.07 -6.28
C GLN A 38 -4.03 -28.27 -5.02
N ARG A 39 -4.27 -28.83 -3.84
CA ARG A 39 -3.93 -28.21 -2.56
C ARG A 39 -2.42 -27.99 -2.43
N SER A 40 -1.62 -28.99 -2.78
CA SER A 40 -0.16 -28.91 -2.77
C SER A 40 0.36 -27.85 -3.76
N ALA A 41 -0.20 -27.80 -4.97
CA ALA A 41 0.12 -26.78 -5.96
C ALA A 41 -0.19 -25.38 -5.43
N ARG A 42 -1.39 -25.15 -4.90
CA ARG A 42 -1.80 -23.86 -4.34
C ARG A 42 -0.92 -23.41 -3.17
N LEU A 43 -0.53 -24.34 -2.28
CA LEU A 43 0.38 -24.00 -1.17
C LEU A 43 1.76 -23.55 -1.66
N ARG A 44 2.28 -24.16 -2.74
CA ARG A 44 3.52 -23.71 -3.38
C ARG A 44 3.36 -22.32 -4.00
N ASP A 45 2.27 -22.08 -4.72
CA ASP A 45 2.01 -20.79 -5.37
C ASP A 45 1.88 -19.65 -4.35
N VAL A 46 1.19 -19.89 -3.22
CA VAL A 46 1.12 -18.93 -2.10
C VAL A 46 2.50 -18.65 -1.51
N ALA A 47 3.31 -19.68 -1.29
CA ALA A 47 4.67 -19.52 -0.75
C ALA A 47 5.56 -18.71 -1.72
N GLN A 48 5.43 -18.97 -3.02
CA GLN A 48 6.17 -18.28 -4.08
C GLN A 48 5.70 -16.82 -4.23
N ALA A 49 4.39 -16.56 -4.24
CA ALA A 49 3.83 -15.21 -4.25
C ALA A 49 4.32 -14.39 -3.04
N GLY A 50 4.30 -14.99 -1.84
CA GLY A 50 4.83 -14.37 -0.64
C GLY A 50 6.34 -14.11 -0.69
N ALA A 51 7.12 -14.95 -1.37
CA ALA A 51 8.55 -14.72 -1.58
C ALA A 51 8.80 -13.54 -2.53
N TYR A 52 8.05 -13.44 -3.64
CA TYR A 52 8.12 -12.30 -4.54
C TYR A 52 7.70 -10.99 -3.85
N ALA A 53 6.66 -11.02 -3.02
CA ALA A 53 6.24 -9.85 -2.26
C ALA A 53 7.36 -9.30 -1.36
N ARG A 54 8.07 -10.19 -0.65
CA ARG A 54 9.25 -9.83 0.17
C ARG A 54 10.43 -9.33 -0.67
N ALA A 55 10.65 -9.92 -1.85
CA ALA A 55 11.68 -9.44 -2.76
C ALA A 55 11.39 -8.02 -3.26
N GLY A 56 10.12 -7.69 -3.53
CA GLY A 56 9.69 -6.34 -3.87
C GLY A 56 9.97 -5.33 -2.76
N GLU A 57 9.65 -5.67 -1.52
CA GLU A 57 9.97 -4.83 -0.37
C GLU A 57 11.48 -4.60 -0.22
N LEU A 58 12.31 -5.63 -0.37
CA LEU A 58 13.77 -5.50 -0.31
C LEU A 58 14.31 -4.64 -1.47
N SER A 59 13.71 -4.75 -2.66
CA SER A 59 14.03 -3.90 -3.81
C SER A 59 13.74 -2.44 -3.49
N ALA A 60 12.57 -2.13 -2.91
CA ALA A 60 12.22 -0.78 -2.47
C ALA A 60 13.18 -0.24 -1.40
N VAL A 61 13.49 -1.05 -0.38
CA VAL A 61 14.49 -0.71 0.67
C VAL A 61 15.84 -0.37 0.05
N THR A 62 16.31 -1.17 -0.89
CA THR A 62 17.60 -0.98 -1.56
C THR A 62 17.59 0.27 -2.44
N SER A 63 16.51 0.49 -3.19
CA SER A 63 16.32 1.66 -4.06
C SER A 63 16.32 2.96 -3.23
N LEU A 64 15.48 3.04 -2.20
CA LEU A 64 15.36 4.22 -1.33
C LEU A 64 16.62 4.47 -0.49
N ARG A 65 17.35 3.41 -0.11
CA ARG A 65 18.65 3.55 0.57
C ARG A 65 19.69 4.15 -0.37
N ARG A 66 19.78 3.63 -1.60
CA ARG A 66 20.71 4.15 -2.61
C ARG A 66 20.39 5.61 -2.94
N ASP A 67 19.11 5.88 -3.17
CA ASP A 67 18.59 7.21 -3.44
C ASP A 67 18.99 8.21 -2.34
N GLY A 68 18.74 7.89 -1.07
CA GLY A 68 19.10 8.78 0.04
C GLY A 68 20.61 9.04 0.19
N ILE A 69 21.47 8.21 -0.42
CA ILE A 69 22.93 8.41 -0.47
C ILE A 69 23.32 9.28 -1.68
N VAL A 70 22.72 9.01 -2.85
CA VAL A 70 23.09 9.64 -4.12
C VAL A 70 22.44 11.01 -4.31
N ALA A 71 21.21 11.18 -3.82
CA ALA A 71 20.35 12.35 -4.03
C ALA A 71 19.78 12.87 -2.70
N ALA A 72 20.61 13.02 -1.66
CA ALA A 72 20.15 13.34 -0.30
C ALA A 72 19.38 14.67 -0.14
N GLY A 73 19.45 15.58 -1.12
CA GLY A 73 18.89 16.93 -1.05
C GLY A 73 17.45 17.07 -1.56
N THR A 74 16.90 16.06 -2.23
CA THR A 74 15.53 16.08 -2.73
C THR A 74 14.99 14.66 -2.86
N ASP A 75 13.66 14.53 -2.79
CA ASP A 75 12.92 13.34 -3.18
C ASP A 75 11.83 13.76 -4.16
N ASN A 76 11.80 13.21 -5.37
CA ASN A 76 10.95 13.68 -6.45
C ASN A 76 10.51 12.55 -7.40
N LEU A 77 9.46 12.82 -8.19
CA LEU A 77 8.85 11.83 -9.09
C LEU A 77 9.70 11.47 -10.32
N ALA A 78 10.81 12.17 -10.59
CA ALA A 78 11.74 11.83 -11.66
C ALA A 78 12.82 10.82 -11.21
N GLU A 79 12.87 10.47 -9.93
CA GLU A 79 13.85 9.54 -9.39
C GLU A 79 13.53 8.08 -9.74
N PRO A 80 14.55 7.19 -9.79
CA PRO A 80 14.34 5.79 -10.18
C PRO A 80 13.34 5.03 -9.31
N TRP A 81 13.21 5.38 -8.03
CA TRP A 81 12.27 4.72 -7.12
C TRP A 81 10.81 4.99 -7.50
N ALA A 82 10.50 6.17 -8.03
CA ALA A 82 9.14 6.57 -8.43
C ALA A 82 8.70 5.89 -9.74
N ALA A 83 9.64 5.46 -10.59
CA ALA A 83 9.36 4.82 -11.86
C ALA A 83 9.03 3.32 -11.77
N LEU A 84 9.26 2.66 -10.62
CA LEU A 84 9.15 1.20 -10.47
C LEU A 84 7.73 0.64 -10.72
N GLY A 85 6.69 1.43 -10.47
CA GLY A 85 5.29 1.00 -10.57
C GLY A 85 4.70 0.95 -11.98
N GLN A 86 5.47 1.32 -13.01
CA GLN A 86 4.89 1.61 -14.33
C GLN A 86 4.65 0.36 -15.21
N THR A 87 5.25 -0.80 -14.92
CA THR A 87 5.05 -2.00 -15.75
C THR A 87 5.22 -3.29 -14.95
N PRO A 88 4.22 -4.20 -14.94
CA PRO A 88 4.40 -5.54 -14.37
C PRO A 88 5.52 -6.31 -15.07
N VAL A 89 6.38 -6.93 -14.28
CA VAL A 89 7.51 -7.74 -14.73
C VAL A 89 7.11 -9.22 -14.70
N ALA A 90 7.46 -9.97 -15.74
CA ALA A 90 7.29 -11.41 -15.77
C ALA A 90 8.27 -12.07 -14.78
N VAL A 91 7.74 -12.95 -13.93
CA VAL A 91 8.52 -13.77 -13.00
C VAL A 91 8.20 -15.24 -13.25
N PRO A 92 9.05 -16.19 -12.82
CA PRO A 92 8.69 -17.59 -12.90
C PRO A 92 7.31 -17.85 -12.26
N GLY A 93 6.42 -18.52 -12.98
CA GLY A 93 5.07 -18.82 -12.50
C GLY A 93 4.05 -17.68 -12.57
N GLY A 94 4.43 -16.46 -12.98
CA GLY A 94 3.45 -15.39 -13.18
C GLY A 94 4.01 -13.98 -13.36
N ARG A 95 3.46 -13.01 -12.64
CA ARG A 95 3.75 -11.58 -12.81
C ARG A 95 3.89 -10.86 -11.47
N PHE A 96 4.69 -9.80 -11.46
CA PHE A 96 5.03 -9.03 -10.29
C PHE A 96 5.02 -7.53 -10.64
N ALA A 97 4.41 -6.70 -9.80
CA ALA A 97 4.47 -5.25 -9.90
C ALA A 97 4.77 -4.64 -8.52
N LEU A 98 5.59 -3.60 -8.50
CA LEU A 98 5.98 -2.88 -7.29
C LEU A 98 5.83 -1.38 -7.51
N THR A 99 4.93 -0.76 -6.75
CA THR A 99 4.81 0.70 -6.71
C THR A 99 5.38 1.21 -5.40
N ILE A 100 6.12 2.30 -5.44
CA ILE A 100 6.57 3.05 -4.27
C ILE A 100 5.90 4.42 -4.31
N GLU A 101 5.23 4.77 -3.22
CA GLU A 101 4.48 6.02 -3.06
C GLU A 101 5.08 6.80 -1.90
N ASP A 102 5.21 8.11 -2.09
CA ASP A 102 5.62 9.01 -1.02
C ASP A 102 4.44 9.29 -0.08
N GLU A 103 4.55 8.90 1.19
CA GLU A 103 3.51 9.19 2.19
C GLU A 103 3.54 10.67 2.61
N GLN A 104 4.66 11.37 2.41
CA GLN A 104 4.78 12.82 2.62
C GLN A 104 4.23 13.65 1.45
N ALA A 105 3.67 13.03 0.42
CA ALA A 105 2.89 13.75 -0.59
C ALA A 105 1.51 14.23 -0.07
N ARG A 106 1.12 13.82 1.14
CA ARG A 106 -0.17 14.13 1.79
C ARG A 106 0.02 14.96 3.05
N PHE A 107 -1.02 15.70 3.44
CA PHE A 107 -1.02 16.52 4.66
C PHE A 107 -0.95 15.64 5.91
N ASN A 108 0.08 15.84 6.74
CA ASN A 108 0.25 15.10 7.97
C ASN A 108 -0.64 15.66 9.09
N LEU A 109 -1.66 14.89 9.51
CA LEU A 109 -2.57 15.35 10.57
C LEU A 109 -1.83 15.60 11.89
N ASN A 110 -0.78 14.84 12.18
CA ASN A 110 0.02 15.01 13.40
C ASN A 110 0.81 16.32 13.43
N GLY A 111 0.89 17.06 12.32
CA GLY A 111 1.39 18.43 12.32
C GLY A 111 0.55 19.39 13.15
N MET A 112 -0.72 19.05 13.42
CA MET A 112 -1.65 19.88 14.21
C MET A 112 -1.46 19.76 15.73
N VAL A 113 -0.60 18.87 16.22
CA VAL A 113 -0.40 18.63 17.67
C VAL A 113 -0.04 19.92 18.41
N ASN A 114 0.78 20.78 17.81
CA ASN A 114 1.22 22.05 18.40
C ASN A 114 0.22 23.22 18.19
N ALA A 115 -0.98 22.94 17.67
CA ALA A 115 -2.02 23.92 17.39
C ALA A 115 -1.56 25.07 16.46
N ASP A 116 -0.67 24.79 15.51
CA ASP A 116 -0.26 25.76 14.48
C ASP A 116 -1.49 26.24 13.69
N PRO A 117 -1.83 27.55 13.73
CA PRO A 117 -2.96 28.10 13.00
C PRO A 117 -2.91 27.84 11.49
N ALA A 118 -1.72 27.78 10.90
CA ALA A 118 -1.55 27.52 9.47
C ALA A 118 -1.96 26.07 9.13
N ALA A 119 -1.49 25.09 9.92
CA ALA A 119 -1.85 23.69 9.77
C ALA A 119 -3.35 23.44 9.98
N ILE A 120 -3.97 24.06 11.00
CA ILE A 120 -5.41 23.94 11.26
C ILE A 120 -6.22 24.53 10.09
N SER A 121 -5.85 25.72 9.62
CA SER A 121 -6.54 26.36 8.51
C SER A 121 -6.41 25.57 7.20
N LEU A 122 -5.26 24.93 6.96
CA LEU A 122 -5.08 24.03 5.81
C LEU A 122 -5.94 22.77 5.94
N PHE A 123 -5.96 22.14 7.12
CA PHE A 123 -6.80 20.97 7.36
C PHE A 123 -8.28 21.25 7.15
N GLN A 124 -8.78 22.41 7.58
CA GLN A 124 -10.16 22.84 7.34
C GLN A 124 -10.47 22.94 5.84
N ARG A 125 -9.57 23.55 5.03
CA ARG A 125 -9.75 23.63 3.57
C ARG A 125 -9.72 22.25 2.90
N ILE A 126 -8.84 21.36 3.35
CA ILE A 126 -8.78 19.97 2.87
C ILE A 126 -10.09 19.26 3.16
N GLY A 127 -10.60 19.38 4.39
CA GLY A 127 -11.86 18.77 4.78
C GLY A 127 -13.05 19.30 4.00
N GLU A 128 -13.11 20.61 3.76
CA GLU A 128 -14.13 21.23 2.90
C GLU A 128 -14.06 20.70 1.47
N ALA A 129 -12.86 20.65 0.87
CA ALA A 129 -12.66 20.09 -0.47
C ALA A 129 -13.00 18.59 -0.57
N ALA A 130 -12.79 17.83 0.51
CA ALA A 130 -13.13 16.42 0.62
C ALA A 130 -14.62 16.16 0.94
N GLY A 131 -15.42 17.20 1.21
CA GLY A 131 -16.84 17.07 1.55
C GLY A 131 -17.09 16.57 2.97
N VAL A 132 -16.15 16.80 3.90
CA VAL A 132 -16.27 16.41 5.31
C VAL A 132 -16.89 17.54 6.12
N ALA A 133 -17.86 17.20 6.97
CA ALA A 133 -18.57 18.17 7.80
C ALA A 133 -17.63 18.90 8.78
N PRO A 134 -17.81 20.21 9.04
CA PRO A 134 -16.96 20.99 9.94
C PRO A 134 -16.85 20.39 11.35
N GLU A 135 -17.93 19.81 11.87
CA GLU A 135 -17.96 19.17 13.19
C GLU A 135 -17.00 17.98 13.27
N THR A 136 -16.91 17.21 12.19
CA THR A 136 -16.00 16.07 12.07
C THR A 136 -14.55 16.54 11.99
N LEU A 137 -14.28 17.64 11.28
CA LEU A 137 -12.94 18.24 11.23
C LEU A 137 -12.50 18.76 12.61
N ILE A 138 -13.37 19.46 13.33
CA ILE A 138 -13.11 19.91 14.70
C ILE A 138 -12.81 18.72 15.62
N ARG A 139 -13.58 17.64 15.48
CA ARG A 139 -13.38 16.40 16.24
C ARG A 139 -12.02 15.77 15.95
N ILE A 140 -11.65 15.60 14.67
CA ILE A 140 -10.34 15.05 14.28
C ILE A 140 -9.20 15.90 14.85
N ALA A 141 -9.26 17.23 14.65
CA ALA A 141 -8.25 18.15 15.17
C ALA A 141 -8.15 18.10 16.71
N THR A 142 -9.28 17.96 17.40
CA THR A 142 -9.31 17.80 18.86
C THR A 142 -8.64 16.50 19.30
N VAL A 143 -8.97 15.37 18.66
CA VAL A 143 -8.36 14.07 19.00
C VAL A 143 -6.85 14.12 18.81
N VAL A 144 -6.36 14.63 17.68
CA VAL A 144 -4.91 14.75 17.42
C VAL A 144 -4.22 15.61 18.49
N ARG A 145 -4.83 16.74 18.86
CA ARG A 145 -4.24 17.66 19.85
C ARG A 145 -4.25 17.11 21.27
N VAL A 146 -5.28 16.37 21.64
CA VAL A 146 -5.47 15.85 23.00
C VAL A 146 -4.73 14.53 23.20
N ALA A 147 -4.87 13.60 22.25
CA ALA A 147 -4.20 12.29 22.33
C ALA A 147 -2.71 12.36 21.95
N GLY A 148 -2.29 13.44 21.28
CA GLY A 148 -0.96 13.56 20.70
C GLY A 148 -0.85 12.88 19.32
N PRO A 149 0.37 12.67 18.82
CA PRO A 149 0.59 12.05 17.51
C PRO A 149 -0.08 10.68 17.40
N LEU A 150 -0.90 10.51 16.37
CA LEU A 150 -1.61 9.27 16.09
C LEU A 150 -0.80 8.38 15.14
N SER A 151 -0.78 7.08 15.39
CA SER A 151 -0.15 6.08 14.50
C SER A 151 -1.14 5.44 13.52
N ASP A 152 -2.44 5.50 13.84
CA ASP A 152 -3.53 4.97 13.04
C ASP A 152 -4.85 5.72 13.33
N SER A 153 -5.92 5.38 12.60
CA SER A 153 -7.22 6.02 12.72
C SER A 153 -8.13 5.44 13.82
N ARG A 154 -7.67 4.47 14.64
CA ARG A 154 -8.53 3.80 15.63
C ARG A 154 -9.06 4.78 16.68
N LEU A 155 -8.24 5.74 17.11
CA LEU A 155 -8.66 6.78 18.04
C LEU A 155 -9.65 7.77 17.42
N LEU A 156 -9.55 8.05 16.12
CA LEU A 156 -10.55 8.85 15.40
C LEU A 156 -11.90 8.12 15.38
N VAL A 157 -11.88 6.82 15.07
CA VAL A 157 -13.08 5.97 15.10
C VAL A 157 -13.68 5.90 16.50
N ALA A 158 -12.86 5.70 17.53
CA ALA A 158 -13.32 5.68 18.92
C ALA A 158 -13.92 7.03 19.37
N ALA A 159 -13.48 8.14 18.79
CA ALA A 159 -14.03 9.48 19.03
C ALA A 159 -15.32 9.78 18.26
N GLY A 160 -15.79 8.85 17.42
CA GLY A 160 -17.02 8.96 16.64
C GLY A 160 -16.84 9.45 15.21
N VAL A 161 -15.61 9.49 14.67
CA VAL A 161 -15.38 9.73 13.24
C VAL A 161 -15.63 8.42 12.48
N THR A 162 -16.55 8.43 11.52
CA THR A 162 -16.89 7.23 10.76
C THR A 162 -15.75 6.82 9.81
N ARG A 163 -15.74 5.55 9.40
CA ARG A 163 -14.76 5.05 8.42
C ARG A 163 -14.93 5.71 7.06
N ASP A 164 -16.16 6.06 6.69
CA ASP A 164 -16.46 6.72 5.43
C ASP A 164 -15.93 8.16 5.41
N GLU A 165 -16.08 8.90 6.52
CA GLU A 165 -15.46 10.22 6.68
C GLU A 165 -13.93 10.17 6.65
N ILE A 166 -13.33 9.15 7.26
CA ILE A 166 -11.88 8.93 7.18
C ILE A 166 -11.47 8.62 5.72
N ALA A 167 -12.25 7.81 5.01
CA ALA A 167 -11.99 7.45 3.62
C ALA A 167 -12.05 8.67 2.68
N LEU A 168 -12.92 9.65 2.95
CA LEU A 168 -12.95 10.92 2.21
C LEU A 168 -11.65 11.73 2.37
N LEU A 169 -10.99 11.66 3.53
CA LEU A 169 -9.73 12.37 3.80
C LEU A 169 -8.48 11.60 3.37
N GLU A 170 -8.58 10.29 3.13
CA GLU A 170 -7.44 9.42 2.81
C GLU A 170 -6.60 9.91 1.59
N PRO A 171 -7.20 10.43 0.50
CA PRO A 171 -6.42 10.94 -0.63
C PRO A 171 -5.52 12.13 -0.26
N PHE A 172 -5.90 12.92 0.74
CA PHE A 172 -5.25 14.19 1.06
C PHE A 172 -4.42 14.14 2.34
N THR A 173 -4.62 13.14 3.20
CA THR A 173 -4.07 13.16 4.57
C THR A 173 -3.27 11.89 4.90
N THR A 174 -2.34 12.03 5.86
CA THR A 174 -1.56 10.92 6.40
C THR A 174 -1.34 11.08 7.91
N LEU A 175 -0.86 10.01 8.54
CA LEU A 175 -0.49 9.94 9.95
C LEU A 175 0.99 9.56 10.06
N LEU A 176 1.85 10.57 10.11
CA LEU A 176 3.30 10.43 10.16
C LEU A 176 3.86 11.13 11.42
N PRO A 177 5.12 10.90 11.82
CA PRO A 177 5.75 11.68 12.87
C PRO A 177 5.59 13.20 12.63
N PRO A 178 5.36 14.04 13.66
CA PRO A 178 5.07 15.47 13.48
C PRO A 178 6.12 16.27 12.70
N ALA A 179 7.38 15.80 12.69
CA ALA A 179 8.47 16.42 11.95
C ALA A 179 8.42 16.16 10.43
N ALA A 180 7.60 15.20 9.96
CA ALA A 180 7.44 14.90 8.54
C ALA A 180 6.67 16.04 7.85
N LEU A 181 7.36 16.73 6.96
CA LEU A 181 6.83 17.87 6.19
C LEU A 181 6.17 17.39 4.89
N LEU A 182 5.24 18.19 4.35
CA LEU A 182 4.62 17.92 3.06
C LEU A 182 5.67 18.12 1.93
N ASN A 183 5.98 17.07 1.18
CA ASN A 183 6.94 17.14 0.10
C ASN A 183 6.33 17.75 -1.17
N VAL A 184 6.80 18.94 -1.54
CA VAL A 184 6.29 19.67 -2.72
C VAL A 184 6.65 19.00 -4.05
N ASN A 185 7.66 18.13 -4.04
CA ASN A 185 8.14 17.42 -5.23
C ASN A 185 7.34 16.15 -5.54
N THR A 186 6.41 15.77 -4.66
CA THR A 186 5.57 14.58 -4.82
C THR A 186 4.07 14.84 -4.57
N VAL A 187 3.71 15.96 -3.93
CA VAL A 187 2.31 16.39 -3.75
C VAL A 187 1.56 16.53 -5.07
N ASP A 188 0.26 16.21 -5.09
CA ASP A 188 -0.59 16.40 -6.27
C ASP A 188 -1.01 17.88 -6.46
N GLU A 189 -1.53 18.20 -7.64
CA GLU A 189 -1.96 19.58 -7.96
C GLU A 189 -3.07 20.09 -7.03
N THR A 190 -4.01 19.23 -6.66
CA THR A 190 -5.19 19.61 -5.86
C THR A 190 -4.74 20.01 -4.47
N LEU A 191 -3.93 19.18 -3.80
CA LEU A 191 -3.44 19.50 -2.48
C LEU A 191 -2.49 20.71 -2.51
N LEU A 192 -1.63 20.84 -3.54
CA LEU A 192 -0.79 22.02 -3.69
C LEU A 192 -1.61 23.31 -3.87
N ALA A 193 -2.71 23.27 -4.62
CA ALA A 193 -3.63 24.40 -4.76
C ALA A 193 -4.24 24.82 -3.42
N LEU A 194 -4.61 23.86 -2.57
CA LEU A 194 -5.16 24.12 -1.23
C LEU A 194 -4.11 24.70 -0.27
N VAL A 195 -2.86 24.26 -0.38
CA VAL A 195 -1.71 24.78 0.37
C VAL A 195 -1.46 26.24 0.00
N LEU A 196 -1.30 26.51 -1.30
CA LEU A 196 -0.93 27.84 -1.81
C LEU A 196 -2.09 28.83 -1.79
N ARG A 197 -3.33 28.35 -1.72
CA ARG A 197 -4.55 29.16 -1.91
C ARG A 197 -4.58 29.87 -3.26
N ASP A 198 -3.84 29.33 -4.21
CA ASP A 198 -3.72 29.83 -5.57
C ASP A 198 -3.59 28.63 -6.53
N PRO A 199 -4.71 28.19 -7.14
CA PRO A 199 -4.69 27.11 -8.11
C PRO A 199 -3.84 27.40 -9.36
N ALA A 200 -3.69 28.66 -9.75
CA ALA A 200 -2.90 29.03 -10.92
C ALA A 200 -1.40 28.92 -10.63
N ALA A 201 -0.97 29.35 -9.43
CA ALA A 201 0.39 29.13 -8.95
C ALA A 201 0.70 27.64 -8.82
N ALA A 202 -0.20 26.85 -8.22
CA ALA A 202 -0.03 25.39 -8.11
C ALA A 202 0.15 24.74 -9.49
N ARG A 203 -0.72 25.05 -10.45
CA ARG A 203 -0.63 24.50 -11.81
C ARG A 203 0.67 24.93 -12.52
N THR A 204 1.18 26.12 -12.23
CA THR A 204 2.46 26.61 -12.76
C THR A 204 3.64 25.84 -12.19
N LEU A 205 3.65 25.63 -10.86
CA LEU A 205 4.68 24.85 -10.18
C LEU A 205 4.66 23.39 -10.61
N ILE A 206 3.49 22.76 -10.75
CA ILE A 206 3.39 21.37 -11.25
C ILE A 206 3.99 21.26 -12.65
N ARG A 207 3.64 22.16 -13.59
CA ARG A 207 4.23 22.14 -14.94
C ARG A 207 5.74 22.35 -14.92
N GLN A 208 6.24 23.20 -14.04
CA GLN A 208 7.67 23.40 -13.88
C GLN A 208 8.36 22.15 -13.34
N ARG A 209 7.78 21.54 -12.29
CA ARG A 209 8.25 20.27 -11.71
C ARG A 209 8.30 19.17 -12.76
N ASP A 210 7.25 19.00 -13.54
CA ASP A 210 7.17 17.93 -14.54
C ASP A 210 8.18 18.15 -15.69
N ARG A 211 8.54 19.41 -15.98
CA ARG A 211 9.54 19.76 -17.00
C ARG A 211 10.98 19.63 -16.52
N VAL A 212 11.26 20.04 -15.27
CA VAL A 212 12.62 20.15 -14.72
C VAL A 212 12.98 18.94 -13.85
N GLY A 213 11.99 18.23 -13.32
CA GLY A 213 12.09 17.07 -12.42
C GLY A 213 11.66 17.39 -11.00
N TYR A 214 12.01 18.57 -10.48
CA TYR A 214 11.73 18.97 -9.10
C TYR A 214 11.66 20.50 -8.95
N LEU A 215 11.14 20.95 -7.81
CA LEU A 215 11.09 22.34 -7.36
C LEU A 215 12.15 22.57 -6.28
N THR A 216 12.62 23.81 -6.18
CA THR A 216 13.49 24.29 -5.11
C THR A 216 12.80 25.41 -4.33
N PRO A 217 13.39 25.89 -3.22
CA PRO A 217 12.86 27.05 -2.51
C PRO A 217 12.71 28.31 -3.37
N ALA A 218 13.53 28.46 -4.42
CA ALA A 218 13.47 29.62 -5.30
C ALA A 218 12.16 29.67 -6.12
N GLU A 219 11.68 28.52 -6.60
CA GLU A 219 10.41 28.43 -7.33
C GLU A 219 9.22 28.77 -6.45
N LEU A 220 9.21 28.29 -5.19
CA LEU A 220 8.16 28.65 -4.23
C LEU A 220 8.17 30.16 -3.94
N ALA A 221 9.36 30.73 -3.72
CA ALA A 221 9.49 32.17 -3.50
C ALA A 221 9.05 32.99 -4.73
N GLY A 222 9.29 32.47 -5.95
CA GLY A 222 8.89 33.11 -7.20
C GLY A 222 7.38 33.28 -7.38
N VAL A 223 6.57 32.43 -6.73
CA VAL A 223 5.11 32.57 -6.68
C VAL A 223 4.60 33.21 -5.37
N GLY A 224 5.51 33.71 -4.52
CA GLY A 224 5.17 34.32 -3.23
C GLY A 224 4.71 33.32 -2.15
N ALA A 225 5.00 32.02 -2.32
CA ALA A 225 4.61 31.00 -1.37
C ALA A 225 5.55 30.94 -0.16
N SER A 226 4.97 30.70 1.03
CA SER A 226 5.74 30.38 2.23
C SER A 226 6.20 28.91 2.20
N SER A 227 7.42 28.64 2.67
CA SER A 227 7.94 27.27 2.83
C SER A 227 7.57 26.63 4.17
N THR A 228 6.82 27.33 5.04
CA THR A 228 6.41 26.79 6.35
C THR A 228 5.57 25.52 6.18
N GLY A 229 5.99 24.42 6.81
CA GLY A 229 5.30 23.13 6.72
C GLY A 229 5.59 22.35 5.44
N LEU A 230 6.40 22.89 4.53
CA LEU A 230 6.79 22.28 3.26
C LEU A 230 8.21 21.74 3.33
N GLY A 231 8.43 20.59 2.69
CA GLY A 231 9.72 19.96 2.53
C GLY A 231 10.00 19.61 1.07
N PHE A 232 11.22 19.18 0.81
CA PHE A 232 11.70 18.72 -0.50
C PHE A 232 12.20 17.28 -0.47
N THR A 233 12.23 16.67 0.72
CA THR A 233 12.72 15.33 0.99
C THR A 233 11.70 14.55 1.81
N SER A 234 11.72 13.25 1.65
CA SER A 234 10.79 12.31 2.29
C SER A 234 11.52 11.18 2.99
N ASP A 235 11.03 10.78 4.15
CA ASP A 235 11.50 9.64 4.94
C ASP A 235 10.44 8.56 5.09
N HIS A 236 9.22 8.80 4.63
CA HIS A 236 8.12 7.89 4.80
C HIS A 236 7.54 7.51 3.45
N PHE A 237 7.57 6.21 3.16
CA PHE A 237 7.14 5.66 1.89
C PHE A 237 6.18 4.50 2.12
N ARG A 238 5.29 4.27 1.16
CA ARG A 238 4.44 3.10 1.08
C ARG A 238 4.81 2.32 -0.16
N THR A 239 4.89 1.01 -0.03
CA THR A 239 5.06 0.12 -1.18
C THR A 239 3.80 -0.70 -1.37
N VAL A 240 3.36 -0.84 -2.62
CA VAL A 240 2.27 -1.75 -3.00
C VAL A 240 2.86 -2.77 -3.96
N THR A 241 2.92 -4.02 -3.50
CA THR A 241 3.46 -5.14 -4.27
C THR A 241 2.32 -6.06 -4.67
N ALA A 242 2.02 -6.10 -5.97
CA ALA A 242 1.03 -6.99 -6.55
C ALA A 242 1.72 -8.18 -7.22
N VAL A 243 1.35 -9.39 -6.83
CA VAL A 243 1.95 -10.63 -7.33
C VAL A 243 0.86 -11.60 -7.75
N THR A 244 0.99 -12.14 -8.96
CA THR A 244 0.19 -13.26 -9.45
C THR A 244 1.11 -14.45 -9.68
N VAL A 245 0.83 -15.60 -9.08
CA VAL A 245 1.51 -16.88 -9.35
C VAL A 245 0.46 -17.97 -9.52
N GLY A 246 0.39 -18.61 -10.69
CA GLY A 246 -0.71 -19.51 -11.00
C GLY A 246 -2.07 -18.81 -10.84
N ASP A 247 -2.93 -19.36 -9.97
CA ASP A 247 -4.25 -18.79 -9.61
C ASP A 247 -4.22 -17.96 -8.32
N VAL A 248 -3.03 -17.71 -7.75
CA VAL A 248 -2.85 -16.93 -6.53
C VAL A 248 -2.55 -15.49 -6.88
N ASP A 249 -3.49 -14.60 -6.60
CA ASP A 249 -3.26 -13.15 -6.55
C ASP A 249 -3.03 -12.71 -5.11
N GLN A 250 -2.00 -11.90 -4.91
CA GLN A 250 -1.66 -11.34 -3.60
C GLN A 250 -1.22 -9.89 -3.74
N VAL A 251 -1.79 -9.02 -2.91
CA VAL A 251 -1.34 -7.63 -2.77
C VAL A 251 -0.78 -7.41 -1.37
N VAL A 252 0.48 -6.99 -1.28
CA VAL A 252 1.13 -6.66 -0.01
C VAL A 252 1.44 -5.18 0.01
N THR A 253 0.92 -4.48 1.01
CA THR A 253 1.26 -3.10 1.30
C THR A 253 2.25 -3.05 2.47
N SER A 254 3.38 -2.38 2.30
CA SER A 254 4.35 -2.16 3.37
C SER A 254 4.59 -0.67 3.57
N ARG A 255 4.81 -0.26 4.82
CA ARG A 255 5.27 1.09 5.16
C ARG A 255 6.75 1.05 5.46
N LEU A 256 7.49 1.96 4.86
CA LEU A 256 8.93 2.11 5.01
C LEU A 256 9.25 3.44 5.70
N SER A 257 10.25 3.41 6.58
CA SER A 257 10.83 4.60 7.19
C SER A 257 12.32 4.65 6.87
N ARG A 258 12.77 5.78 6.33
CA ARG A 258 14.17 6.09 6.08
C ARG A 258 14.72 6.93 7.23
N THR A 259 15.93 6.61 7.64
CA THR A 259 16.68 7.36 8.65
C THR A 259 18.02 7.76 8.04
N ARG A 260 18.29 9.07 8.03
CA ARG A 260 19.54 9.63 7.49
C ARG A 260 20.47 10.00 8.63
N GLY A 261 21.74 9.63 8.51
CA GLY A 261 22.85 10.03 9.37
C GLY A 261 24.07 10.41 8.53
N ALA A 262 25.17 10.80 9.19
CA ALA A 262 26.40 11.20 8.50
C ALA A 262 26.94 10.07 7.60
N GLY A 263 26.72 10.20 6.27
CA GLY A 263 27.14 9.21 5.27
C GLY A 263 26.43 7.85 5.34
N ARG A 264 25.38 7.72 6.17
CA ARG A 264 24.62 6.47 6.34
C ARG A 264 23.14 6.72 6.15
N VAL A 265 22.54 5.93 5.28
CA VAL A 265 21.09 5.87 5.12
C VAL A 265 20.64 4.47 5.46
N ASP A 266 19.65 4.38 6.34
CA ASP A 266 18.96 3.12 6.60
C ASP A 266 17.49 3.23 6.23
N VAL A 267 16.92 2.14 5.72
CA VAL A 267 15.51 2.07 5.35
C VAL A 267 14.96 0.81 5.99
N THR A 268 13.91 0.99 6.79
CA THR A 268 13.32 -0.06 7.62
C THR A 268 11.84 -0.21 7.33
N VAL A 269 11.33 -1.42 7.46
CA VAL A 269 9.91 -1.72 7.27
C VAL A 269 9.22 -1.55 8.62
N VAL A 270 8.32 -0.57 8.72
CA VAL A 270 7.64 -0.23 9.98
C VAL A 270 6.25 -0.85 10.10
N GLY A 271 5.70 -1.37 9.00
CA GLY A 271 4.42 -2.06 9.02
C GLY A 271 4.15 -2.81 7.72
N ARG A 272 3.33 -3.86 7.80
CA ARG A 272 2.87 -4.65 6.65
C ARG A 272 1.38 -4.95 6.77
N ARG A 273 0.69 -4.93 5.63
CA ARG A 273 -0.69 -5.35 5.50
C ARG A 273 -0.84 -6.15 4.21
N SER A 274 -1.31 -7.38 4.32
CA SER A 274 -1.68 -8.19 3.17
C SER A 274 -3.16 -7.96 2.86
N GLY A 275 -3.46 -7.57 1.63
CA GLY A 275 -4.80 -7.71 1.04
C GLY A 275 -4.92 -9.11 0.43
N VAL A 276 -6.09 -9.72 0.59
CA VAL A 276 -6.53 -10.86 -0.21
C VAL A 276 -7.29 -10.31 -1.40
#